data_AF-A0A7C3ULF6-F1
#
_entry.id   AF-A0A7C3ULF6-F1
#
_cell.length_a   1.000
_cell.length_b   1.000
_cell.length_c   1.000
_cell.angle_alpha   90.00
_cell.angle_beta   90.00
_cell.angle_gamma   90.00
#
_symmetry.space_group_name_H-M   'P 1'
#
loop_
_entity.id
_entity.type
_entity.pdbx_description
1 polymer ?
#
loop_
_entity_poly.entity_id
_entity_poly.type
_entity_poly.pdbx_seq_one_letter_code
_entity_poly.pdbx_strand_id
1 'polypeptide(L)'
;MSAERAATPPAATSTRRPWTRLCACATPFRPSPSRAWAWTRPWPFTTEPRSLSRNTVPVDWASLGEETAARVAPVWREVDRVVLANTARVLDAFTSCRVSEHHFRASTGYGYGDAGRTALEAVWSRLCGTEAALVHPSIVSGTHAVALTLLGLLAPGQELLSPFGAPYDTLAAVIGGPGGPAGSLAALGVSYRQVDPGPDGSPDWPAVCDA
;
A
#
# COMPACT_ATOMS: atom_id res chain seq x y z
N MET A 1 -15.40 -8.40 60.52
CA MET A 1 -14.06 -7.83 60.34
C MET A 1 -13.83 -7.66 58.85
N SER A 2 -13.82 -6.38 58.46
CA SER A 2 -13.40 -5.74 57.21
C SER A 2 -13.40 -6.51 55.90
N ALA A 3 -14.34 -6.14 55.03
CA ALA A 3 -14.23 -6.27 53.58
C ALA A 3 -13.24 -5.20 53.07
N GLU A 4 -12.11 -5.64 52.52
CA GLU A 4 -11.10 -4.75 51.94
C GLU A 4 -11.46 -4.50 50.47
N ARG A 5 -11.87 -3.25 50.18
CA ARG A 5 -12.19 -2.78 48.83
C ARG A 5 -10.88 -2.68 48.04
N ALA A 6 -10.73 -3.50 47.01
CA ALA A 6 -9.67 -3.32 46.02
C ALA A 6 -9.87 -1.97 45.31
N ALA A 7 -8.87 -1.10 45.43
CA ALA A 7 -8.85 0.21 44.78
C ALA A 7 -8.84 0.06 43.25
N THR A 8 -9.80 0.69 42.59
CA THR A 8 -9.85 0.82 41.13
C THR A 8 -8.69 1.68 40.65
N PRO A 9 -7.86 1.23 39.69
CA PRO A 9 -6.79 2.08 39.13
C PRO A 9 -7.41 3.25 38.33
N PRO A 10 -6.80 4.45 38.34
CA PRO A 10 -7.32 5.59 37.61
C PRO A 10 -7.22 5.35 36.10
N ALA A 11 -8.26 5.80 35.38
CA ALA A 11 -8.33 5.76 33.92
C ALA A 11 -7.13 6.49 33.31
N ALA A 12 -6.32 5.76 32.53
CA ALA A 12 -5.24 6.34 31.74
C ALA A 12 -5.85 7.28 30.70
N THR A 13 -5.76 8.59 30.95
CA THR A 13 -6.14 9.61 29.98
C THR A 13 -5.11 9.60 28.86
N SER A 14 -5.40 8.84 27.80
CA SER A 14 -4.67 8.87 26.54
C SER A 14 -4.80 10.26 25.93
N THR A 15 -3.81 11.11 26.19
CA THR A 15 -3.63 12.35 25.42
C THR A 15 -3.30 11.95 23.99
N ARG A 16 -4.32 11.88 23.13
CA ARG A 16 -4.16 11.77 21.67
C ARG A 16 -3.27 12.93 21.23
N ARG A 17 -2.02 12.63 20.86
CA ARG A 17 -1.16 13.59 20.18
C ARG A 17 -1.79 13.86 18.81
N PRO A 18 -2.06 15.12 18.43
CA PRO A 18 -2.59 15.41 17.10
C PRO A 18 -1.56 14.99 16.05
N TRP A 19 -2.03 14.32 15.00
CA TRP A 19 -1.27 13.77 13.87
C TRP A 19 -0.51 14.81 13.04
N THR A 20 -0.57 16.09 13.40
CA THR A 20 -0.15 17.23 12.58
C THR A 20 1.36 17.52 12.57
N ARG A 21 2.22 16.70 13.18
CA ARG A 21 3.68 16.99 13.28
C ARG A 21 4.62 16.01 12.57
N LEU A 22 4.14 15.20 11.62
CA LEU A 22 5.01 14.35 10.77
C LEU A 22 5.26 14.89 9.34
N CYS A 23 4.66 16.01 8.94
CA CYS A 23 4.77 16.56 7.58
C CYS A 23 5.85 17.64 7.36
N ALA A 24 6.89 17.74 8.20
CA ALA A 24 7.82 18.89 8.16
C ALA A 24 9.11 18.70 7.32
N CYS A 25 9.20 17.68 6.45
CA CYS A 25 10.37 17.48 5.57
C CYS A 25 10.06 17.46 4.06
N ALA A 26 8.82 17.72 3.65
CA ALA A 26 8.49 17.85 2.24
C ALA A 26 8.86 19.27 1.74
N THR A 27 10.08 19.43 1.23
CA THR A 27 10.39 20.59 0.40
C THR A 27 9.47 20.52 -0.82
N PRO A 28 8.64 21.54 -1.10
CA PRO A 28 7.75 21.48 -2.26
C PRO A 28 8.59 21.48 -3.54
N PHE A 29 8.47 20.41 -4.32
CA PHE A 29 8.94 20.37 -5.70
C PHE A 29 8.23 21.50 -6.45
N ARG A 30 8.96 22.55 -6.84
CA ARG A 30 8.44 23.61 -7.71
C ARG A 30 8.52 23.13 -9.15
N PRO A 31 7.40 22.82 -9.84
CA PRO A 31 7.45 22.60 -11.27
C PRO A 31 7.82 23.93 -11.97
N SER A 32 8.73 23.83 -12.95
CA SER A 32 9.08 24.94 -13.85
C SER A 32 7.82 25.41 -14.61
N PRO A 33 7.53 26.72 -14.71
CA PRO A 33 6.26 27.23 -15.24
C PRO A 33 6.15 27.20 -16.78
N SER A 34 7.01 26.47 -17.49
CA SER A 34 6.95 26.42 -18.97
C SER A 34 6.97 24.98 -19.49
N ARG A 35 5.82 24.32 -19.39
CA ARG A 35 5.34 23.27 -20.32
C ARG A 35 3.95 22.84 -19.86
N ALA A 36 2.92 23.47 -20.41
CA ALA A 36 1.58 22.92 -20.35
C ALA A 36 1.63 21.49 -20.92
N TRP A 37 1.27 20.50 -20.11
CA TRP A 37 1.10 19.13 -20.57
C TRP A 37 -0.19 19.07 -21.39
N ALA A 38 -0.09 19.48 -22.65
CA ALA A 38 -1.18 19.34 -23.60
C ALA A 38 -1.31 17.86 -23.99
N TRP A 39 -2.19 17.14 -23.29
CA TRP A 39 -2.64 15.78 -23.60
C TRP A 39 -3.39 15.68 -24.95
N THR A 40 -3.56 16.79 -25.67
CA THR A 40 -4.23 16.87 -26.97
C THR A 40 -3.31 16.66 -28.16
N ARG A 41 -2.02 16.37 -27.95
CA ARG A 41 -1.18 15.89 -29.05
C ARG A 41 -1.52 14.43 -29.33
N PRO A 42 -1.97 14.06 -30.55
CA PRO A 42 -2.13 12.66 -30.91
C PRO A 42 -0.81 11.95 -30.64
N TRP A 43 -0.89 10.81 -29.96
CA TRP A 43 0.26 9.95 -29.72
C TRP A 43 0.94 9.72 -31.07
N PRO A 44 2.27 9.92 -31.22
CA PRO A 44 2.92 9.83 -32.52
C PRO A 44 3.16 8.36 -32.85
N PHE A 45 2.10 7.55 -32.89
CA PHE A 45 2.08 6.29 -33.62
C PHE A 45 1.60 6.58 -35.04
N THR A 46 2.38 7.36 -35.79
CA THR A 46 2.45 7.13 -37.22
C THR A 46 3.14 5.79 -37.40
N THR A 47 2.38 4.75 -37.74
CA THR A 47 2.88 3.48 -38.27
C THR A 47 3.43 3.70 -39.68
N GLU A 48 4.39 4.60 -39.83
CA GLU A 48 5.37 4.40 -40.89
C GLU A 48 6.32 3.33 -40.37
N PRO A 49 6.60 2.27 -41.14
CA PRO A 49 7.73 1.41 -40.83
C PRO A 49 8.97 2.29 -40.96
N ARG A 50 9.39 2.91 -39.85
CA ARG A 50 10.76 3.40 -39.71
C ARG A 50 11.58 2.17 -40.01
N SER A 51 12.21 2.15 -41.19
CA SER A 51 13.26 1.20 -41.46
C SER A 51 14.15 1.29 -40.23
N LEU A 52 14.23 0.19 -39.49
CA LEU A 52 15.24 0.06 -38.46
C LEU A 52 16.54 0.07 -39.26
N SER A 53 17.04 1.26 -39.61
CA SER A 53 18.46 1.42 -39.76
C SER A 53 18.97 0.90 -38.43
N ARG A 54 19.69 -0.21 -38.48
CA ARG A 54 20.60 -0.56 -37.39
C ARG A 54 21.52 0.65 -37.31
N ASN A 55 21.10 1.67 -36.56
CA ASN A 55 21.95 2.71 -36.06
C ASN A 55 22.82 1.99 -35.04
N THR A 56 23.80 1.26 -35.53
CA THR A 56 24.95 0.77 -34.79
C THR A 56 25.80 2.01 -34.49
N VAL A 57 25.25 2.92 -33.69
CA VAL A 57 26.12 3.77 -32.88
C VAL A 57 26.72 2.80 -31.87
N PRO A 58 28.04 2.60 -31.82
CA PRO A 58 28.66 1.81 -30.77
C PRO A 58 28.43 2.56 -29.46
N VAL A 59 27.35 2.21 -28.76
CA VAL A 59 27.11 2.68 -27.40
C VAL A 59 28.07 1.90 -26.53
N ASP A 60 29.00 2.61 -25.91
CA ASP A 60 29.81 2.05 -24.84
C ASP A 60 28.92 1.90 -23.60
N TRP A 61 28.27 0.74 -23.49
CA TRP A 61 27.40 0.39 -22.38
C TRP A 61 28.13 0.38 -21.03
N ALA A 62 29.44 0.12 -21.03
CA ALA A 62 30.23 0.12 -19.81
C ALA A 62 30.36 1.55 -19.28
N SER A 63 30.80 2.49 -20.12
CA SER A 63 30.90 3.91 -19.78
C SER A 63 29.56 4.52 -19.38
N LEU A 64 28.48 4.22 -20.13
CA LEU A 64 27.13 4.69 -19.77
C LEU A 64 26.65 4.11 -18.44
N GLY A 65 26.99 2.85 -18.14
CA GLY A 65 26.69 2.20 -16.87
C GLY A 65 27.41 2.86 -15.70
N GLU A 66 28.72 3.14 -15.85
CA GLU A 66 29.52 3.84 -14.83
C GLU A 66 29.01 5.26 -14.58
N GLU A 67 28.72 6.02 -15.65
CA GLU A 67 28.16 7.37 -15.53
C GLU A 67 26.80 7.34 -14.83
N THR A 68 25.93 6.41 -15.22
CA THR A 68 24.61 6.27 -14.59
C THR A 68 24.74 5.89 -13.13
N ALA A 69 25.61 4.93 -12.79
CA ALA A 69 25.89 4.52 -11.42
C ALA A 69 26.38 5.70 -10.57
N ALA A 70 27.29 6.52 -11.10
CA ALA A 70 27.77 7.73 -10.44
C ALA A 70 26.64 8.75 -10.20
N ARG A 71 25.74 8.93 -11.18
CA ARG A 71 24.58 9.84 -11.08
C ARG A 71 23.55 9.37 -10.05
N VAL A 72 23.28 8.07 -9.94
CA VAL A 72 22.28 7.53 -9.01
C VAL A 72 22.83 7.20 -7.61
N ALA A 73 24.16 7.20 -7.43
CA ALA A 73 24.81 6.89 -6.16
C ALA A 73 24.25 7.68 -4.94
N PRO A 74 23.90 8.98 -5.04
CA PRO A 74 23.23 9.68 -3.93
C PRO A 74 21.86 9.10 -3.55
N VAL A 75 21.07 8.66 -4.54
CA VAL A 75 19.75 8.03 -4.32
C VAL A 75 19.92 6.68 -3.65
N TRP A 76 20.87 5.85 -4.13
CA TRP A 76 21.16 4.55 -3.51
C TRP A 76 21.60 4.67 -2.06
N ARG A 77 22.45 5.65 -1.75
CA ARG A 77 22.84 5.93 -0.35
C ARG A 77 21.64 6.24 0.54
N GLU A 78 20.60 6.87 0.02
CA GLU A 78 19.37 7.11 0.78
C GLU A 78 18.51 5.85 0.91
N VAL A 79 18.40 5.07 -0.17
CA VAL A 79 17.75 3.74 -0.13
C VAL A 79 18.42 2.83 0.90
N ASP A 80 19.75 2.80 0.96
CA ASP A 80 20.51 1.98 1.92
C ASP A 80 20.18 2.34 3.37
N ARG A 81 20.00 3.64 3.67
CA ARG A 81 19.59 4.08 5.01
C ARG A 81 18.18 3.59 5.36
N VAL A 82 17.24 3.68 4.42
CA VAL A 82 15.87 3.18 4.60
C VAL A 82 15.86 1.66 4.77
N VAL A 83 16.64 0.93 3.97
CA VAL A 83 16.80 -0.53 4.06
C VAL A 83 17.36 -0.93 5.42
N LEU A 84 18.41 -0.24 5.90
CA LEU A 84 19.00 -0.51 7.21
C LEU A 84 17.98 -0.28 8.34
N ALA A 85 17.26 0.84 8.30
CA ALA A 85 16.24 1.16 9.29
C ALA A 85 15.10 0.13 9.29
N ASN A 86 14.61 -0.29 8.12
CA ASN A 86 13.54 -1.27 8.01
C ASN A 86 14.00 -2.68 8.39
N THR A 87 15.24 -3.06 8.06
CA THR A 87 15.84 -4.32 8.53
C THR A 87 15.89 -4.38 10.05
N ALA A 88 16.33 -3.28 10.69
CA ALA A 88 16.32 -3.19 12.15
C ALA A 88 14.91 -3.33 12.74
N ARG A 89 13.89 -2.70 12.12
CA ARG A 89 12.47 -2.85 12.53
C ARG A 89 11.98 -4.29 12.43
N VAL A 90 12.34 -5.01 11.36
CA VAL A 90 12.02 -6.43 11.19
C VAL A 90 12.67 -7.28 12.28
N LEU A 91 13.96 -7.08 12.54
CA LEU A 91 14.68 -7.81 13.59
C LEU A 91 14.09 -7.54 14.98
N ASP A 92 13.73 -6.29 15.29
CA ASP A 92 13.07 -5.94 16.54
C ASP A 92 11.69 -6.61 16.69
N ALA A 93 10.90 -6.64 15.61
CA ALA A 93 9.59 -7.28 15.62
C ALA A 93 9.69 -8.79 15.87
N PHE A 94 10.61 -9.48 15.17
CA PHE A 94 10.87 -10.91 15.39
C PHE A 94 11.33 -11.20 16.82
N THR A 95 12.28 -10.41 17.33
CA THR A 95 12.80 -10.55 18.69
C THR A 95 11.71 -10.34 19.73
N SER A 96 10.89 -9.31 19.55
CA SER A 96 9.85 -8.96 20.52
C SER A 96 8.67 -9.94 20.52
N CYS A 97 8.34 -10.50 19.36
CA CYS A 97 7.38 -11.59 19.23
C CYS A 97 7.97 -12.95 19.64
N ARG A 98 9.24 -12.98 20.08
CA ARG A 98 9.97 -14.19 20.53
C ARG A 98 9.92 -15.33 19.51
N VAL A 99 10.03 -14.97 18.23
CA VAL A 99 10.08 -15.96 17.14
C VAL A 99 11.27 -16.89 17.37
N SER A 100 11.05 -18.18 17.16
CA SER A 100 11.99 -19.25 17.49
C SER A 100 11.71 -20.46 16.61
N GLU A 101 12.59 -21.46 16.65
CA GLU A 101 12.47 -22.70 15.86
C GLU A 101 11.08 -23.35 15.96
N HIS A 102 10.45 -23.30 17.15
CA HIS A 102 9.13 -23.87 17.39
C HIS A 102 8.03 -23.30 16.48
N HIS A 103 8.16 -22.04 16.07
CA HIS A 103 7.19 -21.36 15.20
C HIS A 103 7.26 -21.82 13.74
N PHE A 104 8.30 -22.55 13.34
CA PHE A 104 8.44 -23.09 11.98
C PHE A 104 7.89 -24.52 11.84
N ARG A 105 7.17 -25.02 12.86
CA ARG A 105 6.52 -26.33 12.80
C ARG A 105 5.34 -26.28 11.84
N ALA A 106 5.26 -27.26 10.96
CA ALA A 106 4.12 -27.40 10.06
C ALA A 106 2.85 -27.75 10.86
N SER A 107 1.73 -27.13 10.48
CA SER A 107 0.38 -27.50 10.91
C SER A 107 -0.32 -28.27 9.80
N THR A 108 -1.20 -29.20 10.17
CA THR A 108 -2.00 -29.99 9.22
C THR A 108 -3.47 -30.02 9.64
N GLY A 109 -4.35 -30.44 8.73
CA GLY A 109 -5.79 -30.48 8.99
C GLY A 109 -6.36 -29.09 9.23
N TYR A 110 -7.10 -28.92 10.34
CA TYR A 110 -7.78 -27.66 10.67
C TYR A 110 -6.85 -26.52 11.11
N GLY A 111 -5.60 -26.82 11.50
CA GLY A 111 -4.65 -25.78 11.92
C GLY A 111 -4.98 -25.09 13.25
N TYR A 112 -5.71 -25.76 14.16
CA TYR A 112 -5.96 -25.25 15.51
C TYR A 112 -4.67 -25.14 16.31
N GLY A 113 -4.51 -24.04 17.05
CA GLY A 113 -3.34 -23.83 17.92
C GLY A 113 -2.02 -23.68 17.16
N ASP A 114 -2.06 -23.27 15.89
CA ASP A 114 -0.85 -23.01 15.11
C ASP A 114 -0.08 -21.79 15.66
N ALA A 115 0.95 -22.08 16.47
CA ALA A 115 1.82 -21.06 17.06
C ALA A 115 2.57 -20.26 16.01
N GLY A 116 2.98 -20.88 14.90
CA GLY A 116 3.69 -20.21 13.80
C GLY A 116 2.83 -19.14 13.14
N ARG A 117 1.59 -19.49 12.82
CA ARG A 117 0.60 -18.54 12.28
C ARG A 117 0.36 -17.37 13.23
N THR A 118 0.07 -17.66 14.51
CA THR A 118 -0.18 -16.61 15.50
C THR A 118 1.03 -15.69 15.69
N ALA A 119 2.25 -16.23 15.71
CA ALA A 119 3.46 -15.42 15.82
C ALA A 119 3.71 -14.56 14.57
N LEU A 120 3.46 -15.10 13.38
CA LEU A 120 3.59 -14.35 12.13
C LEU A 120 2.61 -13.17 12.05
N GLU A 121 1.35 -13.40 12.42
CA GLU A 121 0.32 -12.35 12.49
C GLU A 121 0.72 -11.27 13.51
N ALA A 122 1.28 -11.65 14.66
CA ALA A 122 1.78 -10.69 15.66
C ALA A 122 2.99 -9.88 15.18
N VAL A 123 3.91 -10.49 14.42
CA VAL A 123 5.04 -9.78 13.81
C VAL A 123 4.53 -8.73 12.82
N TRP A 124 3.59 -9.12 11.95
CA TRP A 124 3.02 -8.21 10.96
C TRP A 124 2.22 -7.07 11.57
N SER A 125 1.41 -7.34 12.59
CA SER A 125 0.67 -6.27 13.29
C SER A 125 1.62 -5.25 13.91
N ARG A 126 2.73 -5.71 14.50
CA ARG A 126 3.77 -4.82 15.04
C ARG A 126 4.49 -4.02 13.95
N LEU A 127 4.81 -4.64 12.81
CA LEU A 127 5.50 -3.95 11.70
C LEU A 127 4.65 -2.86 11.06
N CYS A 128 3.35 -3.14 10.88
CA CYS A 128 2.38 -2.23 10.31
C CYS A 128 1.82 -1.22 11.32
N GLY A 129 2.04 -1.43 12.62
CA GLY A 129 1.47 -0.60 13.68
C GLY A 129 -0.05 -0.74 13.81
N THR A 130 -0.57 -1.94 13.55
CA THR A 130 -2.01 -2.26 13.59
C THR A 130 -2.34 -3.11 14.82
N GLU A 131 -3.63 -3.16 15.17
CA GLU A 131 -4.10 -3.97 16.31
C GLU A 131 -4.05 -5.48 16.01
N ALA A 132 -4.27 -5.84 14.74
CA ALA A 132 -4.24 -7.21 14.24
C ALA A 132 -3.70 -7.25 12.80
N ALA A 133 -3.31 -8.44 12.36
CA ALA A 133 -2.97 -8.72 10.98
C ALA A 133 -3.49 -10.11 10.59
N LEU A 134 -3.81 -10.30 9.31
CA LEU A 134 -4.19 -11.59 8.74
C LEU A 134 -3.19 -11.95 7.64
N VAL A 135 -2.32 -12.92 7.92
CA VAL A 135 -1.24 -13.32 7.00
C VAL A 135 -1.31 -14.82 6.83
N HIS A 136 -1.88 -15.24 5.70
CA HIS A 136 -2.18 -16.65 5.48
C HIS A 136 -1.93 -17.07 4.02
N PRO A 137 -1.36 -18.27 3.77
CA PRO A 137 -1.10 -18.77 2.42
C PRO A 137 -2.35 -18.93 1.54
N SER A 138 -3.55 -19.03 2.11
CA SER A 138 -4.80 -19.07 1.33
C SER A 138 -5.09 -17.74 0.63
N ILE A 139 -4.44 -16.65 1.03
CA ILE A 139 -4.52 -15.35 0.34
C ILE A 139 -3.56 -15.40 -0.85
N VAL A 140 -4.06 -15.94 -1.98
CA VAL A 140 -3.24 -16.26 -3.16
C VAL A 140 -2.60 -15.08 -3.88
N SER A 141 -3.08 -13.85 -3.70
CA SER A 141 -2.57 -12.66 -4.40
C SER A 141 -2.88 -11.36 -3.66
N GLY A 142 -2.21 -10.27 -4.06
CA GLY A 142 -2.51 -8.93 -3.56
C GLY A 142 -3.95 -8.49 -3.87
N THR A 143 -4.44 -8.74 -5.08
CA THR A 143 -5.83 -8.45 -5.45
C THR A 143 -6.81 -9.26 -4.60
N HIS A 144 -6.49 -10.52 -4.28
CA HIS A 144 -7.32 -11.31 -3.37
C HIS A 144 -7.35 -10.73 -1.95
N ALA A 145 -6.22 -10.25 -1.43
CA ALA A 145 -6.17 -9.59 -0.11
C ALA A 145 -7.05 -8.34 -0.04
N VAL A 146 -6.99 -7.49 -1.09
CA VAL A 146 -7.83 -6.29 -1.19
C VAL A 146 -9.29 -6.67 -1.34
N ALA A 147 -9.62 -7.61 -2.21
CA ALA A 147 -10.99 -8.09 -2.41
C ALA A 147 -11.59 -8.67 -1.12
N LEU A 148 -10.85 -9.52 -0.41
CA LEU A 148 -11.23 -10.08 0.88
C LEU A 148 -11.56 -8.98 1.89
N THR A 149 -10.74 -7.93 1.93
CA THR A 149 -10.93 -6.79 2.83
C THR A 149 -12.18 -6.01 2.48
N LEU A 150 -12.38 -5.67 1.21
CA LEU A 150 -13.55 -4.90 0.76
C LEU A 150 -14.85 -5.68 0.97
N LEU A 151 -14.88 -6.97 0.61
CA LEU A 151 -16.03 -7.84 0.78
C LEU A 151 -16.34 -8.13 2.26
N GLY A 152 -15.32 -8.13 3.12
CA GLY A 152 -15.48 -8.33 4.56
C GLY A 152 -15.94 -7.09 5.32
N LEU A 153 -15.68 -5.89 4.78
CA LEU A 153 -16.02 -4.62 5.43
C LEU A 153 -17.29 -3.97 4.90
N LEU A 154 -17.64 -4.17 3.62
CA LEU A 154 -18.76 -3.50 2.97
C LEU A 154 -20.02 -4.36 2.96
N ALA A 155 -21.15 -3.73 3.27
CA ALA A 155 -22.48 -4.33 3.29
C ALA A 155 -23.40 -3.71 2.22
N PRO A 156 -24.50 -4.38 1.83
CA PRO A 156 -25.46 -3.84 0.88
C PRO A 156 -25.98 -2.46 1.31
N GLY A 157 -26.01 -1.50 0.40
CA GLY A 157 -26.41 -0.11 0.64
C GLY A 157 -25.27 0.81 1.11
N GLN A 158 -24.05 0.29 1.31
CA GLN A 158 -22.86 1.12 1.55
C GLN A 158 -22.19 1.52 0.24
N GLU A 159 -21.29 2.51 0.33
CA GLU A 159 -20.55 3.05 -0.81
C GLU A 159 -19.04 2.86 -0.64
N LEU A 160 -18.37 2.43 -1.71
CA LEU A 160 -16.92 2.47 -1.85
C LEU A 160 -16.50 3.75 -2.59
N LEU A 161 -15.73 4.61 -1.93
CA LEU A 161 -15.15 5.81 -2.52
C LEU A 161 -13.67 5.61 -2.87
N SER A 162 -13.31 5.75 -4.14
CA SER A 162 -11.90 5.86 -4.58
C SER A 162 -11.48 7.33 -4.63
N PRO A 163 -10.57 7.79 -3.76
CA PRO A 163 -10.22 9.22 -3.65
C PRO A 163 -9.21 9.69 -4.71
N PHE A 164 -8.75 8.79 -5.59
CA PHE A 164 -7.66 9.06 -6.52
C PHE A 164 -7.89 8.39 -7.88
N GLY A 165 -9.03 8.70 -8.49
CA GLY A 165 -9.47 8.17 -9.78
C GLY A 165 -9.86 6.70 -9.73
N ALA A 166 -9.86 6.07 -10.91
CA ALA A 166 -10.17 4.65 -11.03
C ALA A 166 -9.04 3.79 -10.43
N PRO A 167 -9.38 2.71 -9.69
CA PRO A 167 -8.38 1.76 -9.22
C PRO A 167 -7.75 1.00 -10.40
N TYR A 168 -6.66 0.29 -10.10
CA TYR A 168 -6.00 -0.57 -11.08
C TYR A 168 -6.97 -1.65 -11.63
N ASP A 169 -6.70 -2.08 -12.86
CA ASP A 169 -7.55 -2.92 -13.71
C ASP A 169 -8.15 -4.16 -13.03
N THR A 170 -7.35 -4.93 -12.30
CA THR A 170 -7.82 -6.17 -11.67
C THR A 170 -8.82 -5.93 -10.56
N LEU A 171 -8.86 -4.73 -9.95
CA LEU A 171 -9.86 -4.39 -8.95
C LEU A 171 -11.21 -4.00 -9.58
N ALA A 172 -11.23 -3.59 -10.85
CA ALA A 172 -12.48 -3.26 -11.54
C ALA A 172 -13.45 -4.45 -11.59
N ALA A 173 -12.93 -5.68 -11.71
CA ALA A 173 -13.76 -6.89 -11.67
C ALA A 173 -14.35 -7.18 -10.27
N VAL A 174 -13.62 -6.81 -9.20
CA VAL A 174 -14.06 -6.97 -7.81
C VAL A 174 -15.16 -5.97 -7.46
N ILE A 175 -14.97 -4.71 -7.86
CA ILE A 175 -15.96 -3.65 -7.67
C ILE A 175 -17.20 -3.94 -8.53
N GLY A 176 -16.96 -4.30 -9.79
CA GLY A 176 -17.99 -4.55 -10.78
C GLY A 176 -18.69 -3.27 -11.25
N GLY A 177 -19.74 -3.48 -12.03
CA GLY A 177 -20.67 -2.44 -12.49
C GLY A 177 -22.06 -3.04 -12.68
N PRO A 178 -23.04 -2.28 -13.19
CA PRO A 178 -24.36 -2.81 -13.52
C PRO A 178 -24.25 -4.02 -14.47
N GLY A 179 -24.71 -5.19 -14.04
CA GLY A 179 -24.58 -6.44 -14.81
C GLY A 179 -23.20 -7.11 -14.75
N GLY A 180 -22.35 -6.72 -13.78
CA GLY A 180 -21.02 -7.29 -13.57
C GLY A 180 -21.02 -8.76 -13.08
N PRO A 181 -19.83 -9.34 -12.87
CA PRO A 181 -19.69 -10.72 -12.42
C PRO A 181 -20.45 -10.98 -11.12
N ALA A 182 -21.02 -12.19 -10.99
CA ALA A 182 -21.61 -12.64 -9.74
C ALA A 182 -20.57 -12.61 -8.61
N GLY A 183 -20.93 -12.02 -7.47
CA GLY A 183 -20.04 -11.84 -6.32
C GLY A 183 -19.19 -10.55 -6.32
N SER A 184 -19.36 -9.66 -7.30
CA SER A 184 -18.81 -8.31 -7.24
C SER A 184 -19.50 -7.45 -6.17
N LEU A 185 -18.84 -6.38 -5.71
CA LEU A 185 -19.41 -5.43 -4.74
C LEU A 185 -20.73 -4.83 -5.26
N ALA A 186 -20.78 -4.45 -6.54
CA ALA A 186 -22.01 -3.97 -7.18
C ALA A 186 -23.14 -5.01 -7.14
N ALA A 187 -22.84 -6.29 -7.39
CA ALA A 187 -23.83 -7.37 -7.31
C ALA A 187 -24.32 -7.62 -5.87
N LEU A 188 -23.52 -7.27 -4.87
CA LEU A 188 -23.88 -7.29 -3.45
C LEU A 188 -24.60 -6.01 -2.98
N GLY A 189 -24.90 -5.08 -3.89
CA GLY A 189 -25.62 -3.85 -3.57
C GLY A 189 -24.75 -2.75 -2.97
N VAL A 190 -23.43 -2.81 -3.14
CA VAL A 190 -22.49 -1.75 -2.75
C VAL A 190 -22.33 -0.77 -3.92
N SER A 191 -22.55 0.53 -3.69
CA SER A 191 -22.29 1.56 -4.70
C SER A 191 -20.81 1.90 -4.79
N TYR A 192 -20.40 2.43 -5.93
CA TYR A 192 -19.02 2.87 -6.16
C TYR A 192 -19.01 4.30 -6.67
N ARG A 193 -18.13 5.11 -6.07
CA ARG A 193 -17.83 6.48 -6.51
C ARG A 193 -16.33 6.65 -6.59
N GLN A 194 -15.89 7.54 -7.47
CA GLN A 194 -14.50 7.97 -7.54
C GLN A 194 -14.40 9.48 -7.69
N VAL A 195 -13.30 10.03 -7.20
CA VAL A 195 -12.91 11.43 -7.35
C VAL A 195 -11.62 11.48 -8.15
N ASP A 196 -11.63 12.20 -9.27
CA ASP A 196 -10.43 12.36 -10.08
C ASP A 196 -9.38 13.21 -9.34
N PRO A 197 -8.07 12.91 -9.51
CA PRO A 197 -7.03 13.70 -8.90
C PRO A 197 -6.98 15.12 -9.48
N GLY A 198 -6.40 16.05 -8.70
CA GLY A 198 -6.16 17.41 -9.14
C GLY A 198 -5.20 17.50 -10.34
N PRO A 199 -5.09 18.68 -10.97
CA PRO A 199 -4.27 18.87 -12.18
C PRO A 199 -2.77 18.65 -11.95
N ASP A 200 -2.30 18.66 -10.71
CA ASP A 200 -0.93 18.37 -10.30
C ASP A 200 -0.69 16.89 -9.94
N GLY A 201 -1.73 16.04 -10.03
CA GLY A 201 -1.70 14.65 -9.62
C GLY A 201 -1.77 14.45 -8.11
N SER A 202 -2.21 15.45 -7.34
CA SER A 202 -2.51 15.30 -5.92
C SER A 202 -3.98 14.93 -5.66
N PRO A 203 -4.34 14.36 -4.49
CA PRO A 203 -5.73 14.13 -4.14
C PRO A 203 -6.52 15.45 -4.04
N ASP A 204 -7.69 15.51 -4.68
CA ASP A 204 -8.62 16.64 -4.54
C ASP A 204 -9.40 16.50 -3.21
N TRP A 205 -8.79 17.00 -2.13
CA TRP A 205 -9.39 16.91 -0.78
C TRP A 205 -10.78 17.55 -0.68
N PRO A 206 -11.05 18.74 -1.24
CA PRO A 206 -12.40 19.29 -1.30
C PRO A 206 -13.41 18.32 -1.92
N ALA A 207 -13.12 17.79 -3.12
CA ALA A 207 -14.03 16.87 -3.80
C ALA A 207 -14.20 15.53 -3.05
N VAL A 208 -13.15 15.05 -2.37
CA VAL A 208 -13.22 13.84 -1.52
C VAL A 208 -14.08 14.08 -0.27
N CYS A 209 -14.07 15.27 0.32
CA CYS A 209 -14.89 15.59 1.49
C CYS A 209 -16.36 15.83 1.15
N ASP A 210 -16.66 16.29 -0.06
CA ASP A 210 -18.03 16.50 -0.55
C ASP A 210 -18.70 15.21 -1.08
N ALA A 211 -17.91 14.14 -1.23
CA ALA A 211 -18.35 12.85 -1.75
C ALA A 211 -19.20 12.04 -0.74
#